data_AF-A0A9D8MRT1-F1
#
_entry.id   AF-A0A9D8MRT1-F1
#
_cell.length_a   1.000
_cell.length_b   1.000
_cell.length_c   1.000
_cell.angle_alpha   90.00
_cell.angle_beta   90.00
_cell.angle_gamma   90.00
#
_symmetry.space_group_name_H-M   'P 1'
#
loop_
_entity.id
_entity.type
_entity.pdbx_description
1 polymer ?
#
loop_
_entity_poly.entity_id
_entity_poly.type
_entity_poly.pdbx_seq_one_letter_code
_entity_poly.pdbx_strand_id
1 'polypeptide(L)'
;MEKEKEQENVRVEDLLALLRRKSDWSEIKLRIFTERRFICAMDRAAACPDWWHVNRLHFYNPEMTHAHIARLLGLKRETVSRWIQNVEIPEDDYEMLP
;
A
#
# COMPACT_ATOMS: atom_id res chain seq x y z
N MET A 1 -27.61 28.30 22.11
CA MET A 1 -27.74 26.84 22.06
C MET A 1 -28.29 26.45 20.68
N GLU A 2 -27.60 26.85 19.61
CA GLU A 2 -28.15 26.66 18.24
C GLU A 2 -27.08 26.66 17.14
N LYS A 3 -25.79 26.72 17.50
CA LYS A 3 -24.67 26.68 16.55
C LYS A 3 -23.92 25.34 16.53
N GLU A 4 -24.33 24.38 17.35
CA GLU A 4 -23.67 23.07 17.49
C GLU A 4 -24.42 21.92 16.79
N LYS A 5 -25.51 22.21 16.06
CA LYS A 5 -26.27 21.19 15.30
C LYS A 5 -26.14 21.31 13.79
N GLU A 6 -25.15 22.07 13.32
CA GLU A 6 -24.90 22.29 11.89
C GLU A 6 -23.67 21.53 11.38
N GLN A 7 -23.10 20.67 12.22
CA GLN A 7 -22.19 19.63 11.81
C GLN A 7 -22.94 18.31 11.83
N GLU A 8 -22.70 17.49 10.80
CA GLU A 8 -23.22 16.13 10.67
C GLU A 8 -24.59 16.01 10.01
N ASN A 9 -24.68 16.48 8.77
CA ASN A 9 -25.49 15.79 7.78
C ASN A 9 -24.78 15.83 6.42
N VAL A 10 -23.55 15.31 6.38
CA VAL A 10 -22.89 15.04 5.11
C VAL A 10 -23.66 13.88 4.48
N ARG A 11 -24.38 14.15 3.39
CA ARG A 11 -25.17 13.11 2.72
C ARG A 11 -24.22 12.02 2.27
N VAL A 12 -24.67 10.76 2.34
CA VAL A 12 -23.88 9.62 1.88
C VAL A 12 -23.45 9.83 0.43
N GLU A 13 -24.27 10.49 -0.39
CA GLU A 13 -23.92 10.91 -1.75
C GLU A 13 -22.74 11.90 -1.80
N ASP A 14 -22.63 12.83 -0.86
CA ASP A 14 -21.53 13.80 -0.78
C ASP A 14 -20.23 13.13 -0.31
N LEU A 15 -20.31 12.18 0.64
CA LEU A 15 -19.19 11.33 1.03
C LEU A 15 -18.75 10.42 -0.12
N LEU A 16 -19.69 9.83 -0.85
CA LEU A 16 -19.40 9.02 -2.03
C LEU A 16 -18.84 9.88 -3.18
N ALA A 17 -19.28 11.13 -3.32
CA ALA A 17 -18.72 12.08 -4.28
C ALA A 17 -17.30 12.52 -3.87
N LEU A 18 -17.04 12.76 -2.58
CA LEU A 18 -15.71 13.02 -2.03
C LEU A 18 -14.78 11.82 -2.17
N LEU A 19 -15.28 10.61 -1.92
CA LEU A 19 -14.55 9.37 -2.16
C LEU A 19 -14.25 9.22 -3.65
N ARG A 20 -15.24 9.41 -4.55
CA ARG A 20 -15.06 9.38 -6.02
C ARG A 20 -14.08 10.44 -6.53
N ARG A 21 -13.97 11.60 -5.86
CA ARG A 21 -13.09 12.72 -6.23
C ARG A 21 -11.68 12.61 -5.64
N LYS A 22 -11.52 11.97 -4.46
CA LYS A 22 -10.22 11.60 -3.88
C LYS A 22 -9.68 10.27 -4.41
N SER A 23 -10.52 9.51 -5.11
CA SER A 23 -10.17 8.28 -5.78
C SER A 23 -9.99 8.53 -7.29
N ASP A 24 -9.31 9.61 -7.67
CA ASP A 24 -8.71 9.70 -9.00
C ASP A 24 -7.49 8.77 -9.06
N TRP A 25 -7.76 7.47 -8.89
CA TRP A 25 -6.79 6.41 -9.10
C TRP A 25 -6.34 6.35 -10.56
N SER A 26 -6.98 7.12 -11.47
CA SER A 26 -6.60 7.25 -12.87
C SER A 26 -5.23 7.89 -13.05
N GLU A 27 -4.82 8.82 -12.19
CA GLU A 27 -3.45 9.38 -12.23
C GLU A 27 -2.41 8.40 -11.66
N ILE A 28 -2.80 7.57 -10.69
CA ILE A 28 -1.96 6.49 -10.15
C ILE A 28 -1.84 5.31 -11.14
N LYS A 29 -2.78 5.19 -12.09
CA LYS A 29 -2.89 4.07 -13.04
C LYS A 29 -1.78 3.98 -14.09
N LEU A 30 -0.89 4.96 -14.24
CA LEU A 30 -0.04 5.00 -15.44
C LEU A 30 1.36 4.38 -15.31
N ARG A 31 1.68 3.58 -14.28
CA ARG A 31 2.93 2.79 -14.37
C ARG A 31 3.09 1.53 -13.52
N ILE A 32 2.34 1.30 -12.44
CA ILE A 32 2.78 0.29 -11.44
C ILE A 32 1.73 -0.73 -10.99
N PHE A 33 0.41 -0.48 -11.04
CA PHE A 33 -0.60 -1.40 -10.48
C PHE A 33 -1.70 -1.79 -11.48
N THR A 34 -1.48 -2.88 -12.21
CA THR A 34 -2.60 -3.65 -12.79
C THR A 34 -3.33 -4.41 -11.68
N GLU A 35 -4.60 -4.75 -11.89
CA GLU A 35 -5.37 -5.58 -10.94
C GLU A 35 -4.63 -6.89 -10.58
N ARG A 36 -3.91 -7.45 -11.55
CA ARG A 36 -3.07 -8.65 -11.37
C ARG A 36 -1.90 -8.41 -10.42
N ARG A 37 -1.18 -7.28 -10.56
CA ARG A 37 -0.08 -6.93 -9.62
C ARG A 37 -0.59 -6.76 -8.20
N PHE A 38 -1.80 -6.22 -8.05
CA PHE A 38 -2.46 -6.14 -6.74
C PHE A 38 -2.73 -7.54 -6.16
N ILE A 39 -3.32 -8.45 -6.94
CA ILE A 39 -3.57 -9.84 -6.50
C ILE A 39 -2.26 -10.54 -6.11
N CYS A 40 -1.22 -10.48 -6.95
CA CYS A 40 0.08 -11.09 -6.62
C CYS A 40 0.72 -10.51 -5.36
N ALA A 41 0.58 -9.19 -5.13
CA ALA A 41 1.06 -8.56 -3.90
C ALA A 41 0.28 -9.05 -2.66
N MET A 42 -1.03 -9.26 -2.79
CA MET A 42 -1.88 -9.80 -1.72
C MET A 42 -1.55 -11.27 -1.43
N ASP A 43 -1.34 -12.10 -2.45
CA ASP A 43 -0.91 -13.49 -2.29
C ASP A 43 0.46 -13.57 -1.59
N ARG A 44 1.39 -12.70 -2.00
CA ARG A 44 2.71 -12.58 -1.36
C ARG A 44 2.59 -12.16 0.10
N ALA A 45 1.73 -11.20 0.41
CA ALA A 45 1.47 -10.75 1.77
C ALA A 45 0.86 -11.86 2.63
N ALA A 46 -0.05 -12.66 2.08
CA ALA A 46 -0.64 -13.81 2.76
C ALA A 46 0.42 -14.90 3.05
N ALA A 47 1.29 -15.20 2.07
CA ALA A 47 2.35 -16.20 2.22
C ALA A 47 3.52 -15.74 3.12
N CYS A 48 3.75 -14.42 3.22
CA CYS A 48 4.84 -13.84 4.01
C CYS A 48 4.40 -12.52 4.66
N PRO A 49 3.70 -12.57 5.82
CA PRO A 49 3.20 -11.37 6.49
C PRO A 49 4.30 -10.37 6.87
N ASP A 50 5.48 -10.87 7.26
CA ASP A 50 6.62 -10.02 7.60
C ASP A 50 7.12 -9.18 6.42
N TRP A 51 7.05 -9.72 5.19
CA TRP A 51 7.37 -8.95 3.99
C TRP A 51 6.43 -7.75 3.84
N TRP A 52 5.13 -7.95 4.09
CA TRP A 52 4.16 -6.87 4.09
C TRP A 52 4.44 -5.86 5.21
N HIS A 53 4.72 -6.33 6.43
CA HIS A 53 5.02 -5.44 7.56
C HIS A 53 6.27 -4.59 7.33
N VAL A 54 7.33 -5.16 6.73
CA VAL A 54 8.53 -4.42 6.32
C VAL A 54 8.18 -3.30 5.34
N ASN A 55 7.48 -3.63 4.25
CA ASN A 55 7.12 -2.66 3.21
C ASN A 55 6.17 -1.59 3.74
N ARG A 56 5.19 -1.97 4.56
CA ARG A 56 4.28 -1.04 5.23
C ARG A 56 5.03 -0.07 6.15
N LEU A 57 5.94 -0.57 6.99
CA LEU A 57 6.71 0.28 7.88
C LEU A 57 7.61 1.24 7.10
N HIS A 58 8.32 0.75 6.09
CA HIS A 58 9.19 1.57 5.25
C HIS A 58 8.42 2.69 4.53
N PHE A 59 7.25 2.37 3.96
CA PHE A 59 6.46 3.34 3.19
C PHE A 59 5.77 4.39 4.07
N TYR A 60 5.17 3.97 5.18
CA TYR A 60 4.40 4.88 6.04
C TYR A 60 5.24 5.60 7.11
N ASN A 61 6.50 5.21 7.30
CA ASN A 61 7.40 5.78 8.32
C ASN A 61 8.78 6.05 7.67
N PRO A 62 8.89 7.06 6.78
CA PRO A 62 10.11 7.33 6.02
C PRO A 62 11.33 7.67 6.88
N GLU A 63 11.12 8.06 8.14
CA GLU A 63 12.16 8.29 9.15
C GLU A 63 12.76 6.98 9.72
N MET A 64 12.09 5.83 9.53
CA MET A 64 12.59 4.55 9.99
C MET A 64 13.69 4.01 9.06
N THR A 65 14.88 3.82 9.62
CA THR A 65 15.97 3.13 8.91
C THR A 65 15.67 1.63 8.77
N HIS A 66 16.33 0.96 7.82
CA HIS A 66 16.24 -0.50 7.69
C HIS A 66 16.62 -1.24 8.99
N ALA A 67 17.53 -0.67 9.79
CA ALA A 67 17.91 -1.22 11.08
C ALA A 67 16.80 -1.08 12.14
N HIS A 68 16.06 0.04 12.14
CA HIS A 68 14.90 0.21 13.02
C HIS A 68 13.81 -0.82 12.70
N ILE A 69 13.50 -0.99 11.42
CA ILE A 69 12.49 -1.95 10.95
C ILE A 69 12.92 -3.39 11.29
N ALA A 70 14.18 -3.73 11.03
CA ALA A 70 14.75 -5.04 11.34
C ALA A 70 14.64 -5.36 12.84
N ARG A 71 15.02 -4.40 13.70
CA ARG A 71 14.92 -4.56 15.15
C ARG A 71 13.47 -4.69 15.62
N LEU A 72 12.56 -3.91 15.07
CA LEU A 72 11.14 -3.91 15.44
C LEU A 72 10.47 -5.26 15.10
N LEU A 73 10.81 -5.84 13.96
CA LEU A 73 10.22 -7.09 13.48
C LEU A 73 11.02 -8.35 13.84
N GLY A 74 12.16 -8.23 14.52
CA GLY A 74 13.03 -9.37 14.84
C GLY A 74 13.71 -9.99 13.61
N LEU A 75 13.91 -9.20 12.55
CA LEU A 75 14.48 -9.64 11.28
C LEU A 75 15.96 -9.25 11.15
N LYS A 76 16.66 -9.89 10.21
CA LYS A 76 17.99 -9.46 9.78
C LYS A 76 17.89 -8.19 8.91
N ARG A 77 18.82 -7.25 9.09
CA ARG A 77 18.85 -6.00 8.30
C ARG A 77 18.95 -6.26 6.80
N GLU A 78 19.68 -7.28 6.40
CA GLU A 78 19.85 -7.70 5.01
C GLU A 78 18.52 -8.18 4.42
N THR A 79 17.68 -8.84 5.22
CA THR A 79 16.35 -9.29 4.81
C THR A 79 15.45 -8.09 4.53
N VAL A 80 15.46 -7.10 5.42
CA VAL A 80 14.72 -5.84 5.25
C VAL A 80 15.19 -5.10 4.00
N SER A 81 16.51 -4.93 3.83
CA SER A 81 17.08 -4.26 2.66
C SER A 81 16.66 -4.92 1.35
N ARG A 82 16.77 -6.25 1.27
CA ARG A 82 16.36 -7.03 0.09
C ARG A 82 14.87 -6.88 -0.22
N TRP A 83 14.01 -6.92 0.80
CA TRP A 83 12.57 -6.82 0.61
C TRP A 83 12.11 -5.41 0.20
N ILE A 84 12.84 -4.38 0.58
CA ILE A 84 12.61 -2.99 0.15
C ILE A 84 13.17 -2.74 -1.26
N GLN A 85 14.30 -3.35 -1.62
CA GLN A 85 14.97 -3.14 -2.92
C GLN A 85 14.30 -3.89 -4.10
N ASN A 86 13.49 -4.92 -3.85
CA ASN A 86 12.93 -5.81 -4.88
C ASN A 86 11.66 -5.28 -5.57
N VAL A 87 11.67 -4.07 -6.14
CA VAL A 87 10.54 -3.61 -6.99
C VAL A 87 11.01 -3.29 -8.41
N GLU A 88 11.54 -4.30 -9.08
CA GLU A 88 11.22 -4.49 -10.50
C GLU A 88 10.23 -5.64 -10.54
N ILE A 89 8.96 -5.35 -10.81
CA ILE A 89 8.04 -6.37 -11.32
C ILE A 89 8.26 -6.29 -12.83
N PRO A 90 9.03 -7.21 -13.44
CA PRO A 90 9.21 -7.18 -14.88
C PRO A 90 7.83 -7.18 -15.53
N GLU A 91 7.63 -6.34 -16.54
CA GLU A 91 6.39 -6.36 -17.32
C GLU A 91 6.26 -7.63 -18.18
N ASP A 92 7.22 -8.56 -18.15
CA ASP A 92 7.32 -9.64 -19.13
C ASP A 92 7.09 -11.07 -18.59
N ASP A 93 6.78 -11.27 -17.31
CA ASP A 93 6.41 -12.60 -16.79
C ASP A 93 4.93 -13.00 -17.08
N TYR A 94 4.22 -12.23 -17.91
CA TYR A 94 2.80 -12.45 -18.18
C TYR A 94 2.51 -13.51 -19.26
N GLU A 95 3.50 -13.93 -20.05
CA GLU A 95 3.29 -14.95 -21.09
C GLU A 95 3.28 -16.39 -20.57
N MET A 96 3.61 -16.61 -19.29
CA MET A 96 3.69 -17.96 -18.69
C MET A 96 2.67 -18.21 -17.56
N LEU A 97 1.71 -17.31 -17.35
CA LEU A 97 0.59 -17.59 -16.46
C LEU A 97 -0.47 -18.40 -17.25
N PRO A 98 -0.99 -19.50 -16.69
CA PRO A 98 -1.98 -20.36 -17.36
C PRO A 98 -3.29 -19.63 -17.69
#